data_AF-A0A928KR40-F1
#
_entry.id   AF-A0A928KR40-F1
#
_cell.length_a   1.000
_cell.length_b   1.000
_cell.length_c   1.000
_cell.angle_alpha   90.00
_cell.angle_beta   90.00
_cell.angle_gamma   90.00
#
_symmetry.space_group_name_H-M   'P 1'
#
loop_
_entity.id
_entity.type
_entity.pdbx_description
1 polymer ?
#
loop_
_entity_poly.entity_id
_entity_poly.type
_entity_poly.pdbx_seq_one_letter_code
_entity_poly.pdbx_strand_id
1 'polypeptide(L)'
;MKQRTFFSSALLAVLLVLALTGCSARTAVDANDFKTLAEGAGYTVTDNTDQLSGAKSYLSAQDKSGNELYYAALSDEATALRLYNSIKDGIQTGGNKPTNLDSTPYAKYTVTNGELYYRVSRVNNTVIYGKCLVTGQSALDQLLDSIHY
;
A
#
# COMPACT_ATOMS: atom_id res chain seq x y z
N MET A 1 -55.80 24.81 21.87
CA MET A 1 -54.69 24.51 22.80
C MET A 1 -53.66 23.66 22.05
N LYS A 2 -52.43 24.16 21.94
CA LYS A 2 -51.28 23.49 21.28
C LYS A 2 -50.63 22.52 22.27
N GLN A 3 -50.62 21.21 21.99
CA GLN A 3 -49.70 20.29 22.65
C GLN A 3 -48.41 20.17 21.82
N ARG A 4 -47.29 20.48 22.47
CA ARG A 4 -45.94 20.52 21.92
C ARG A 4 -45.33 19.12 22.06
N THR A 5 -45.16 18.40 20.96
CA THR A 5 -44.27 17.23 20.91
C THR A 5 -42.84 17.73 20.77
N PHE A 6 -42.14 17.88 21.88
CA PHE A 6 -40.76 18.38 21.96
C PHE A 6 -39.81 17.24 22.33
N PHE A 7 -39.88 16.10 21.64
CA PHE A 7 -38.96 14.98 21.85
C PHE A 7 -38.77 14.22 20.55
N SER A 8 -37.88 14.68 19.65
CA SER A 8 -37.31 13.80 18.62
C SER A 8 -36.18 14.39 17.75
N SER A 9 -35.56 15.53 18.08
CA SER A 9 -34.51 16.11 17.22
C SER A 9 -33.09 16.04 17.78
N ALA A 10 -32.90 15.70 19.05
CA ALA A 10 -31.56 15.63 19.65
C ALA A 10 -30.84 14.29 19.38
N LEU A 11 -31.57 13.19 19.22
CA LEU A 11 -30.98 11.86 19.04
C LEU A 11 -30.47 11.62 17.60
N LEU A 12 -31.06 12.29 16.61
CA LEU A 12 -30.68 12.16 15.20
C LEU A 12 -29.38 12.93 14.88
N ALA A 13 -29.07 13.99 15.63
CA ALA A 13 -27.86 14.78 15.44
C ALA A 13 -26.60 14.03 15.94
N VAL A 14 -26.69 13.22 17.00
CA VAL A 14 -25.54 12.49 17.57
C VAL A 14 -25.10 11.33 16.67
N LEU A 15 -26.01 10.71 15.91
CA LEU A 15 -25.69 9.65 14.94
C LEU A 15 -24.94 10.18 13.70
N LEU A 16 -25.14 11.46 13.33
CA LEU A 16 -24.44 12.10 12.21
C LEU A 16 -23.00 12.49 12.55
N VAL A 17 -22.66 12.74 13.82
CA VAL A 17 -21.29 13.10 14.23
C VAL A 17 -20.35 11.87 14.25
N LEU A 18 -20.90 10.66 14.40
CA LEU A 18 -20.13 9.41 14.35
C LEU A 18 -19.85 8.92 12.91
N ALA A 19 -20.55 9.44 11.90
CA ALA A 19 -20.29 9.11 10.50
C ALA A 19 -19.06 9.83 9.90
N LEU A 20 -18.45 10.75 10.65
CA LEU A 20 -17.29 11.55 10.22
C LEU A 20 -15.93 10.99 10.68
N THR A 21 -15.89 9.83 11.33
CA THR A 21 -14.62 9.13 11.66
C THR A 21 -14.01 8.38 10.46
N GLY A 22 -14.60 8.51 9.28
CA GLY A 22 -14.18 7.85 8.03
C GLY A 22 -12.86 8.35 7.42
N CYS A 23 -12.14 9.26 8.07
CA CYS A 23 -10.77 9.63 7.69
C CYS A 23 -9.77 8.91 8.61
N SER A 24 -9.85 7.59 8.71
CA SER A 24 -8.72 6.84 9.25
C SER A 24 -7.65 6.84 8.16
N ALA A 25 -6.71 7.77 8.26
CA ALA A 25 -5.56 7.81 7.35
C ALA A 25 -4.84 6.46 7.42
N ARG A 26 -4.60 5.82 6.26
CA ARG A 26 -3.84 4.57 6.22
C ARG A 26 -2.48 4.80 6.90
N THR A 27 -2.14 3.94 7.84
CA THR A 27 -0.85 3.97 8.54
C THR A 27 0.17 3.16 7.76
N ALA A 28 1.38 3.70 7.62
CA ALA A 28 2.46 2.97 6.99
C ALA A 28 2.93 1.83 7.92
N VAL A 29 2.99 0.60 7.39
CA VAL A 29 3.67 -0.52 8.04
C VAL A 29 5.15 -0.20 8.28
N ASP A 30 5.71 -0.71 9.38
CA ASP A 30 7.15 -0.61 9.62
C ASP A 30 7.94 -1.78 8.98
N ALA A 31 9.27 -1.68 9.05
CA ALA A 31 10.16 -2.62 8.39
C ALA A 31 10.13 -4.04 9.02
N ASN A 32 9.92 -4.14 10.34
CA ASN A 32 9.88 -5.43 11.04
C ASN A 32 8.56 -6.15 10.77
N ASP A 33 7.46 -5.40 10.72
CA ASP A 33 6.15 -5.94 10.35
C ASP A 33 6.15 -6.42 8.90
N PHE A 34 6.70 -5.64 7.97
CA PHE A 34 6.90 -6.09 6.59
C PHE A 34 7.76 -7.35 6.52
N LYS A 35 8.89 -7.38 7.24
CA LYS A 35 9.79 -8.55 7.27
C LYS A 35 9.06 -9.79 7.77
N THR A 36 8.35 -9.69 8.89
CA THR A 36 7.59 -10.79 9.49
C THR A 36 6.52 -11.30 8.53
N LEU A 37 5.80 -10.39 7.87
CA LEU A 37 4.79 -10.72 6.87
C LEU A 37 5.40 -11.46 5.67
N ALA A 38 6.50 -10.95 5.11
CA ALA A 38 7.17 -11.54 3.95
C ALA A 38 7.77 -12.91 4.29
N GLU A 39 8.47 -13.04 5.43
CA GLU A 39 9.02 -14.32 5.90
C GLU A 39 7.91 -15.34 6.18
N GLY A 40 6.80 -14.91 6.78
CA GLY A 40 5.61 -15.75 6.99
C GLY A 40 4.96 -16.24 5.68
N ALA A 41 5.11 -15.48 4.60
CA ALA A 41 4.68 -15.86 3.25
C ALA A 41 5.74 -16.67 2.48
N GLY A 42 6.87 -17.04 3.10
CA GLY A 42 7.90 -17.89 2.52
C GLY A 42 8.97 -17.14 1.71
N TYR A 43 9.04 -15.82 1.81
CA TYR A 43 10.11 -15.02 1.22
C TYR A 43 11.35 -15.02 2.12
N THR A 44 12.52 -14.94 1.50
CA THR A 44 13.77 -14.61 2.21
C THR A 44 14.00 -13.11 2.14
N VAL A 45 14.04 -12.44 3.28
CA VAL A 45 14.22 -10.97 3.37
C VAL A 45 15.69 -10.63 3.58
N THR A 46 16.18 -9.66 2.82
CA THR A 46 17.52 -9.07 2.92
C THR A 46 17.42 -7.59 3.22
N ASP A 47 18.18 -7.11 4.19
CA ASP A 47 18.32 -5.69 4.48
C ASP A 47 19.35 -5.05 3.54
N ASN A 48 18.89 -4.08 2.76
CA ASN A 48 19.68 -3.32 1.80
C ASN A 48 19.66 -1.82 2.11
N THR A 49 19.35 -1.42 3.35
CA THR A 49 19.18 0.00 3.75
C THR A 49 20.36 0.87 3.29
N ASP A 50 21.58 0.37 3.42
CA ASP A 50 22.80 1.09 3.02
C ASP A 50 22.93 1.32 1.49
N GLN A 51 22.14 0.61 0.68
CA GLN A 51 22.15 0.74 -0.78
C GLN A 51 21.19 1.83 -1.30
N LEU A 52 20.25 2.29 -0.46
CA LEU A 52 19.27 3.31 -0.84
C LEU A 52 19.49 4.59 -0.03
N SER A 53 20.25 5.53 -0.61
CA SER A 53 20.53 6.81 0.02
C SER A 53 19.25 7.54 0.42
N GLY A 54 19.16 7.97 1.69
CA GLY A 54 18.00 8.68 2.23
C GLY A 54 16.84 7.78 2.68
N ALA A 55 16.96 6.45 2.59
CA ALA A 55 16.02 5.53 3.20
C ALA A 55 16.32 5.37 4.70
N LYS A 56 15.26 5.31 5.51
CA LYS A 56 15.32 4.85 6.91
C LYS A 56 15.42 3.33 6.99
N SER A 57 14.82 2.65 6.01
CA SER A 57 14.93 1.20 5.83
C SER A 57 14.65 0.85 4.38
N TYR A 58 15.39 -0.09 3.82
CA TYR A 58 15.16 -0.66 2.50
C TYR A 58 15.37 -2.17 2.55
N LEU A 59 14.31 -2.93 2.30
CA LEU A 59 14.31 -4.40 2.35
C LEU A 59 13.94 -4.96 0.99
N SER A 60 14.65 -5.99 0.54
CA SER A 60 14.21 -6.83 -0.58
C SER A 60 13.81 -8.20 -0.08
N ALA A 61 12.79 -8.81 -0.66
CA ALA A 61 12.42 -10.18 -0.38
C ALA A 61 12.23 -10.96 -1.68
N GLN A 62 12.67 -12.22 -1.70
CA GLN A 62 12.47 -13.13 -2.82
C GLN A 62 12.05 -14.51 -2.34
N ASP A 63 11.10 -15.14 -3.02
CA ASP A 63 10.72 -16.53 -2.77
C ASP A 63 11.36 -17.52 -3.75
N LYS A 64 11.14 -18.82 -3.55
CA LYS A 64 11.71 -19.89 -4.41
C LYS A 64 11.17 -19.88 -5.84
N SER A 65 10.05 -19.22 -6.08
CA SER A 65 9.44 -19.08 -7.40
C SER A 65 9.93 -17.85 -8.16
N GLY A 66 10.83 -17.05 -7.56
CA GLY A 66 11.34 -15.83 -8.14
C GLY A 66 10.40 -14.64 -8.03
N ASN A 67 9.37 -14.72 -7.18
CA ASN A 67 8.55 -13.55 -6.86
C ASN A 67 9.35 -12.60 -5.99
N GLU A 68 9.20 -11.30 -6.24
CA GLU A 68 9.99 -10.24 -5.63
C GLU A 68 9.08 -9.28 -4.86
N LEU A 69 9.54 -8.86 -3.68
CA LEU A 69 8.99 -7.75 -2.91
C LEU A 69 10.10 -6.78 -2.55
N TYR A 70 9.79 -5.50 -2.55
CA TYR A 70 10.69 -4.45 -2.09
C TYR A 70 9.92 -3.49 -1.19
N TYR A 71 10.48 -3.20 -0.03
CA TYR A 71 9.95 -2.25 0.94
C TYR A 71 10.95 -1.12 1.10
N ALA A 72 10.48 0.12 1.07
CA ALA A 72 11.27 1.29 1.40
C ALA A 72 10.48 2.21 2.35
N ALA A 73 11.04 2.51 3.51
CA ALA A 73 10.61 3.63 4.34
C ALA A 73 11.56 4.81 4.15
N LEU A 74 11.03 5.93 3.68
CA LEU A 74 11.80 7.10 3.28
C LEU A 74 11.78 8.18 4.38
N SER A 75 12.62 9.20 4.21
CA SER A 75 12.68 10.35 5.12
C SER A 75 11.33 11.03 5.30
N ASP A 76 10.56 11.18 4.22
CA ASP A 76 9.32 11.95 4.12
C ASP A 76 8.42 11.47 2.96
N GLU A 77 7.17 11.94 2.93
CA GLU A 77 6.17 11.58 1.92
C GLU A 77 6.55 12.03 0.49
N ALA A 78 7.23 13.18 0.36
CA ALA A 78 7.62 13.69 -0.96
C ALA A 78 8.67 12.79 -1.61
N THR A 79 9.61 12.29 -0.83
CA THR A 79 10.65 11.34 -1.25
C THR A 79 10.04 9.99 -1.59
N ALA A 80 9.07 9.52 -0.81
CA ALA A 80 8.31 8.32 -1.13
C ALA A 80 7.49 8.45 -2.42
N LEU A 81 6.85 9.61 -2.66
CA LEU A 81 6.11 9.87 -3.89
C LEU A 81 7.03 9.86 -5.12
N ARG A 82 8.25 10.43 -5.02
CA ARG A 82 9.24 10.37 -6.08
C ARG A 82 9.67 8.93 -6.39
N LEU A 83 9.96 8.13 -5.36
CA LEU A 83 10.31 6.72 -5.54
C LEU A 83 9.16 5.92 -6.16
N TYR A 84 7.93 6.09 -5.66
CA TYR A 84 6.73 5.45 -6.20
C TYR A 84 6.58 5.73 -7.70
N ASN A 85 6.67 7.00 -8.10
CA ASN A 85 6.59 7.39 -9.51
C ASN A 85 7.75 6.83 -10.33
N SER A 86 8.98 6.86 -9.80
CA SER A 86 10.14 6.30 -10.48
C SER A 86 10.01 4.79 -10.75
N ILE A 87 9.48 4.02 -9.80
CA ILE A 87 9.23 2.59 -9.98
C ILE A 87 8.11 2.40 -11.00
N LYS A 88 6.98 3.11 -10.82
CA LYS A 88 5.83 3.07 -11.72
C LYS A 88 6.22 3.32 -13.18
N ASP A 89 6.97 4.38 -13.42
CA ASP A 89 7.37 4.83 -14.76
C ASP A 89 8.44 3.90 -15.38
N GLY A 90 9.18 3.15 -14.53
CA GLY A 90 10.12 2.13 -14.97
C GLY A 90 9.48 0.80 -15.39
N ILE A 91 8.21 0.55 -15.04
CA ILE A 91 7.52 -0.70 -15.39
C ILE A 91 7.08 -0.66 -16.86
N GLN A 92 7.56 -1.64 -17.64
CA GLN A 92 7.10 -1.85 -19.01
C GLN A 92 5.70 -2.46 -19.01
N THR A 93 4.72 -1.74 -19.55
CA THR A 93 3.31 -2.19 -19.59
C THR A 93 3.00 -3.15 -20.73
N GLY A 94 3.86 -3.24 -21.74
CA GLY A 94 3.60 -4.04 -22.95
C GLY A 94 2.37 -3.57 -23.74
N GLY A 95 1.98 -2.30 -23.59
CA GLY A 95 0.76 -1.73 -24.19
C GLY A 95 -0.52 -2.01 -23.39
N ASN A 96 -0.43 -2.74 -22.28
CA ASN A 96 -1.57 -2.95 -21.39
C ASN A 96 -1.92 -1.68 -20.62
N LYS A 97 -3.22 -1.50 -20.36
CA LYS A 97 -3.72 -0.36 -19.57
C LYS A 97 -3.51 -0.64 -18.08
N PRO A 98 -2.71 0.18 -17.37
CA PRO A 98 -2.55 0.03 -15.93
C PRO A 98 -3.79 0.49 -15.15
N THR A 99 -3.96 -0.07 -13.95
CA THR A 99 -4.89 0.45 -12.94
C THR A 99 -4.15 1.43 -12.03
N ASN A 100 -4.72 2.61 -11.83
CA ASN A 100 -4.17 3.65 -10.96
C ASN A 100 -5.22 4.05 -9.93
N LEU A 101 -4.79 4.19 -8.68
CA LEU A 101 -5.57 4.78 -7.59
C LEU A 101 -4.66 5.74 -6.85
N ASP A 102 -4.90 7.05 -7.01
CA ASP A 102 -4.10 8.10 -6.40
C ASP A 102 -4.97 8.86 -5.39
N SER A 103 -4.69 8.70 -4.10
CA SER A 103 -5.44 9.33 -3.00
C SER A 103 -4.55 9.55 -1.79
N THR A 104 -4.02 10.76 -1.57
CA THR A 104 -3.16 11.05 -0.43
C THR A 104 -3.77 10.59 0.91
N PRO A 105 -3.03 9.83 1.74
CA PRO A 105 -1.61 9.48 1.62
C PRO A 105 -1.31 8.16 0.88
N TYR A 106 -2.31 7.54 0.26
CA TYR A 106 -2.26 6.28 -0.46
C TYR A 106 -2.08 6.45 -1.98
N ALA A 107 -1.31 5.58 -2.60
CA ALA A 107 -1.33 5.40 -4.05
C ALA A 107 -1.12 3.93 -4.40
N LYS A 108 -1.78 3.45 -5.45
CA LYS A 108 -1.60 2.09 -5.98
C LYS A 108 -1.59 2.10 -7.48
N TYR A 109 -0.58 1.45 -8.04
CA TYR A 109 -0.42 1.16 -9.46
C TYR A 109 -0.34 -0.34 -9.66
N THR A 110 -1.12 -0.88 -10.59
CA THR A 110 -1.00 -2.28 -10.99
C THR A 110 -1.05 -2.43 -12.50
N VAL A 111 -0.30 -3.39 -13.02
CA VAL A 111 -0.33 -3.74 -14.44
C VAL A 111 0.15 -5.17 -14.63
N THR A 112 -0.41 -5.84 -15.63
CA THR A 112 0.09 -7.13 -16.12
C THR A 112 0.79 -6.90 -17.45
N ASN A 113 1.96 -7.51 -17.64
CA ASN A 113 2.66 -7.55 -18.93
C ASN A 113 3.12 -8.99 -19.20
N GLY A 114 2.48 -9.66 -20.16
CA GLY A 114 2.68 -11.08 -20.38
C GLY A 114 2.29 -11.89 -19.15
N GLU A 115 3.21 -12.72 -18.67
CA GLU A 115 3.01 -13.56 -17.48
C GLU A 115 3.36 -12.86 -16.17
N LEU A 116 3.81 -11.61 -16.20
CA LEU A 116 4.23 -10.87 -15.02
C LEU A 116 3.15 -9.89 -14.57
N TYR A 117 2.85 -9.91 -13.28
CA TYR A 117 2.04 -8.92 -12.58
C TYR A 117 2.94 -8.02 -11.73
N TYR A 118 2.69 -6.72 -11.81
CA TYR A 118 3.40 -5.70 -11.05
C TYR A 118 2.42 -4.92 -10.20
N ARG A 119 2.80 -4.65 -8.96
CA ARG A 119 2.09 -3.77 -8.05
C ARG A 119 3.06 -2.82 -7.36
N VAL A 120 2.80 -1.52 -7.44
CA VAL A 120 3.50 -0.51 -6.64
C VAL A 120 2.45 0.15 -5.75
N SER A 121 2.70 0.18 -4.46
CA SER A 121 1.79 0.76 -3.47
C SER A 121 2.56 1.72 -2.58
N ARG A 122 1.97 2.86 -2.24
CA ARG A 122 2.55 3.86 -1.33
C ARG A 122 1.55 4.19 -0.24
N VAL A 123 2.00 4.26 1.00
CA VAL A 123 1.24 4.81 2.13
C VAL A 123 2.17 5.76 2.87
N ASN A 124 1.81 7.05 2.95
CA ASN A 124 2.65 8.10 3.53
C ASN A 124 4.07 8.10 2.93
N ASN A 125 5.08 7.90 3.77
CA ASN A 125 6.51 7.87 3.46
C ASN A 125 7.04 6.47 3.13
N THR A 126 6.17 5.47 2.96
CA THR A 126 6.56 4.09 2.68
C THR A 126 6.05 3.63 1.32
N VAL A 127 6.91 2.94 0.57
CA VAL A 127 6.61 2.35 -0.73
C VAL A 127 6.86 0.85 -0.66
N ILE A 128 5.91 0.06 -1.18
CA ILE A 128 6.06 -1.37 -1.39
C ILE A 128 5.85 -1.67 -2.86
N TYR A 129 6.82 -2.36 -3.47
CA TYR A 129 6.74 -2.89 -4.81
C TYR A 129 6.70 -4.41 -4.77
N GLY A 130 5.87 -5.02 -5.60
CA GLY A 130 5.80 -6.46 -5.79
C GLY A 130 5.78 -6.82 -7.27
N LYS A 131 6.43 -7.93 -7.59
CA LYS A 131 6.45 -8.54 -8.92
C LYS A 131 6.34 -10.04 -8.78
N CYS A 132 5.38 -10.62 -9.48
CA CYS A 132 5.16 -12.06 -9.46
C CYS A 132 4.64 -12.53 -10.83
N LEU A 133 4.54 -13.85 -10.99
CA LEU A 133 3.73 -14.40 -12.08
C LEU A 133 2.25 -14.05 -11.86
N VAL A 134 1.47 -13.93 -12.93
CA VAL A 134 0.01 -13.68 -12.87
C VAL A 134 -0.71 -14.73 -12.01
N THR A 135 -0.23 -15.97 -12.00
CA THR A 135 -0.76 -17.04 -11.13
C THR A 135 -0.59 -16.75 -9.63
N GLY A 136 0.40 -15.93 -9.26
CA GLY A 136 0.66 -15.46 -7.90
C GLY A 136 0.02 -14.10 -7.57
N GLN A 137 -0.70 -13.47 -8.51
CA GLN A 137 -1.30 -12.14 -8.31
C GLN A 137 -2.19 -12.10 -7.06
N SER A 138 -3.14 -13.04 -6.93
CA SER A 138 -4.08 -13.04 -5.80
C SER A 138 -3.37 -13.18 -4.45
N ALA A 139 -2.29 -13.95 -4.39
CA ALA A 139 -1.50 -14.12 -3.16
C ALA A 139 -0.73 -12.83 -2.82
N LEU A 140 -0.11 -12.19 -3.82
CA LEU A 140 0.55 -10.89 -3.64
C LEU A 140 -0.44 -9.82 -3.19
N ASP A 141 -1.61 -9.75 -3.83
CA ASP A 141 -2.64 -8.77 -3.50
C ASP A 141 -3.16 -8.98 -2.08
N GLN A 142 -3.46 -10.23 -1.67
CA GLN A 142 -3.87 -10.54 -0.30
C GLN A 142 -2.80 -10.19 0.73
N LEU A 143 -1.53 -10.46 0.43
CA LEU A 143 -0.41 -10.13 1.32
C LEU A 143 -0.36 -8.62 1.59
N LEU A 144 -0.36 -7.80 0.53
CA LEU A 144 -0.26 -6.34 0.65
C LEU A 144 -1.55 -5.71 1.17
N ASP A 145 -2.71 -6.25 0.82
CA ASP A 145 -4.00 -5.75 1.33
C ASP A 145 -4.16 -6.01 2.84
N SER A 146 -3.57 -7.10 3.38
CA SER A 146 -3.60 -7.40 4.82
C SER A 146 -2.87 -6.37 5.69
N ILE A 147 -1.94 -5.62 5.10
CA ILE A 147 -1.23 -4.50 5.73
C ILE A 147 -1.69 -3.14 5.19
N HIS A 148 -2.85 -3.11 4.52
CA HIS A 148 -3.49 -1.91 3.99
C HIS A 148 -2.67 -1.14 2.95
N TYR A 149 -1.92 -1.84 2.10
CA TYR A 149 -1.32 -1.26 0.89
C TYR A 149 -2.20 -1.47 -0.34
#